data_AF-A0A084QJH8-F1
#
_entry.id   AF-A0A084QJH8-F1
#
_cell.length_a   1.000
_cell.length_b   1.000
_cell.length_c   1.000
_cell.angle_alpha   90.00
_cell.angle_beta   90.00
_cell.angle_gamma   90.00
#
_symmetry.space_group_name_H-M   'P 1'
#
loop_
_entity.id
_entity.type
_entity.pdbx_description
1 polymer ?
#
loop_
_entity_poly.entity_id
_entity_poly.type
_entity_poly.pdbx_seq_one_letter_code
_entity_poly.pdbx_strand_id
1 'polypeptide(L)'
;MVPLPLFKLAALFVRHVSKYGANRIKAQAHDHPRFRAFAIRYGQAIHQLNMRASVALLRNPAAERRAKELAEAPTVKTEEQIKRDEATKAKEKHRSEHPPSGTTAKLPFQNVWKRKFRPLPEAKAVDLFADVVGDAFILGVAGGLIIYEYWKALQKPDANKQRIEELTERFEELEKREKQLAEAEEKQQRRFESLEEALRSLKDPKTRKPLIPSLQDA
;
A
#
# COMPACT_ATOMS: atom_id res chain seq x y z
N MET A 1 -7.56 23.77 15.12
CA MET A 1 -7.74 23.51 16.57
C MET A 1 -7.36 22.07 16.83
N VAL A 2 -6.31 21.86 17.62
CA VAL A 2 -5.64 20.56 17.77
C VAL A 2 -6.56 19.55 18.49
N PRO A 3 -6.69 18.29 18.04
CA PRO A 3 -7.52 17.25 18.68
C PRO A 3 -6.90 16.69 19.99
N LEU A 4 -6.37 17.58 20.82
CA LEU A 4 -5.73 17.29 22.11
C LEU A 4 -6.61 16.50 23.12
N PRO A 5 -7.96 16.61 23.16
CA PRO A 5 -8.75 15.86 24.13
C PRO A 5 -8.94 14.38 23.73
N LEU A 6 -8.95 14.04 22.44
CA LEU A 6 -9.16 12.66 21.98
C LEU A 6 -8.00 11.74 22.39
N PHE A 7 -6.77 12.22 22.24
CA PHE A 7 -5.58 11.46 22.61
C PHE A 7 -5.53 11.14 24.11
N LYS A 8 -5.94 12.09 24.96
CA LYS A 8 -6.01 11.89 26.42
C LYS A 8 -7.11 10.90 26.81
N LEU A 9 -8.26 10.95 26.15
CA LEU A 9 -9.34 9.99 26.36
C LEU A 9 -8.96 8.60 25.87
N ALA A 10 -8.29 8.49 24.72
CA ALA A 10 -7.76 7.23 24.22
C ALA A 10 -6.71 6.65 25.18
N ALA A 11 -5.79 7.47 25.71
CA ALA A 11 -4.79 7.03 26.68
C ALA A 11 -5.42 6.54 28.01
N LEU A 12 -6.46 7.23 28.50
CA LEU A 12 -7.23 6.79 29.67
C LEU A 12 -8.03 5.51 29.39
N PHE A 13 -8.55 5.35 28.19
CA PHE A 13 -9.31 4.19 27.75
C PHE A 13 -8.43 2.93 27.63
N VAL A 14 -7.24 3.05 27.02
CA VAL A 14 -6.23 1.99 26.98
C VAL A 14 -5.90 1.51 28.40
N ARG A 15 -5.71 2.44 29.34
CA ARG A 15 -5.47 2.12 30.75
C ARG A 15 -6.66 1.40 31.40
N HIS A 16 -7.89 1.75 31.03
CA HIS A 16 -9.10 1.12 31.56
C HIS A 16 -9.30 -0.30 31.03
N VAL A 17 -9.13 -0.51 29.72
CA VAL A 17 -9.29 -1.82 29.08
C VAL A 17 -8.19 -2.77 29.55
N SER A 18 -6.94 -2.32 29.62
CA SER A 18 -5.81 -3.14 30.06
C SER A 18 -5.92 -3.56 31.53
N LYS A 19 -6.35 -2.66 32.42
CA LYS A 19 -6.39 -2.95 33.86
C LYS A 19 -7.69 -3.62 34.33
N TYR A 20 -8.83 -3.31 33.70
CA TYR A 20 -10.14 -3.84 34.12
C TYR A 20 -10.70 -4.92 33.19
N GLY A 21 -10.40 -4.88 31.90
CA GLY A 21 -10.86 -5.88 30.93
C GLY A 21 -10.27 -7.26 31.19
N ALA A 22 -8.94 -7.36 31.29
CA ALA A 22 -8.25 -8.62 31.52
C ALA A 22 -8.66 -9.29 32.85
N ASN A 23 -8.75 -8.51 33.94
CA ASN A 23 -9.11 -9.04 35.26
C ASN A 23 -10.58 -9.49 35.34
N ARG A 24 -11.51 -8.82 34.64
CA ARG A 24 -12.93 -9.20 34.59
C ARG A 24 -13.17 -10.43 33.72
N ILE A 25 -12.48 -10.54 32.59
CA ILE A 25 -12.58 -11.71 31.70
C ILE A 25 -12.02 -12.96 32.38
N LYS A 26 -10.91 -12.83 33.12
CA LYS A 26 -10.33 -13.94 33.90
C LYS A 26 -11.25 -14.41 35.03
N ALA A 27 -11.88 -13.48 35.75
CA ALA A 27 -12.86 -13.81 36.79
C ALA A 27 -14.11 -14.51 36.21
N GLN A 28 -14.71 -13.96 35.14
CA GLN A 28 -15.88 -14.56 34.49
C GLN A 28 -15.60 -15.90 33.79
N ALA A 29 -14.37 -16.10 33.28
CA ALA A 29 -13.96 -17.40 32.73
C ALA A 29 -13.83 -18.49 33.80
N HIS A 30 -13.68 -18.09 35.07
CA HIS A 30 -13.70 -19.02 36.20
C HIS A 30 -15.13 -19.36 36.62
N ASP A 31 -16.05 -18.39 36.54
CA ASP A 31 -17.43 -18.53 37.00
C ASP A 31 -18.37 -19.20 35.98
N HIS A 32 -18.07 -19.12 34.68
CA HIS A 32 -18.92 -19.67 33.61
C HIS A 32 -18.23 -20.71 32.72
N PRO A 33 -18.59 -22.01 32.82
CA PRO A 33 -17.94 -23.08 32.05
C PRO A 33 -18.20 -22.97 30.54
N ARG A 34 -19.38 -22.49 30.12
CA ARG A 34 -19.69 -22.24 28.70
C ARG A 34 -18.83 -21.13 28.11
N PHE A 35 -18.62 -20.06 28.87
CA PHE A 35 -17.76 -18.94 28.46
C PHE A 35 -16.30 -19.36 28.40
N ARG A 36 -15.83 -20.17 29.37
CA ARG A 36 -14.49 -20.78 29.33
C ARG A 36 -14.28 -21.63 28.07
N ALA A 37 -15.21 -22.51 27.73
CA ALA A 37 -15.11 -23.33 26.52
C ALA A 37 -15.05 -22.47 25.23
N PHE A 38 -15.84 -21.39 25.19
CA PHE A 38 -15.80 -20.41 24.10
C PHE A 38 -14.43 -19.71 24.03
N ALA A 39 -13.94 -19.15 25.14
CA ALA A 39 -12.66 -18.47 25.23
C ALA A 39 -11.49 -19.39 24.84
N ILE A 40 -11.51 -20.65 25.29
CA ILE A 40 -10.53 -21.66 24.87
C ILE A 40 -10.61 -21.87 23.36
N ARG A 41 -11.79 -22.04 22.77
CA ARG A 41 -11.95 -22.26 21.33
C ARG A 41 -11.37 -21.11 20.50
N TYR A 42 -11.65 -19.86 20.89
CA TYR A 42 -11.13 -18.68 20.21
C TYR A 42 -9.65 -18.46 20.48
N GLY A 43 -9.18 -18.65 21.71
CA GLY A 43 -7.76 -18.59 22.06
C GLY A 43 -6.92 -19.59 21.28
N GLN A 44 -7.41 -20.82 21.10
CA GLN A 44 -6.77 -21.82 20.24
C GLN A 44 -6.78 -21.40 18.78
N ALA A 45 -7.89 -20.88 18.26
CA ALA A 45 -7.96 -20.40 16.87
C ALA A 45 -6.96 -19.28 16.61
N ILE A 46 -6.87 -18.29 17.51
CA ILE A 46 -5.90 -17.18 17.45
C ILE A 46 -4.47 -17.73 17.50
N HIS A 47 -4.17 -18.66 18.40
CA HIS A 47 -2.85 -19.27 18.48
C HIS A 47 -2.47 -19.99 17.18
N GLN A 48 -3.39 -20.77 16.61
CA GLN A 48 -3.17 -21.46 15.35
C GLN A 48 -2.95 -20.47 14.20
N LEU A 49 -3.70 -19.36 14.16
CA LEU A 49 -3.51 -18.30 13.19
C LEU A 49 -2.14 -17.63 13.34
N ASN A 50 -1.74 -17.29 14.57
CA ASN A 50 -0.44 -16.67 14.84
C ASN A 50 0.72 -17.59 14.41
N MET A 51 0.65 -18.89 14.74
CA MET A 51 1.65 -19.86 14.29
C MET A 51 1.66 -20.05 12.77
N ARG A 52 0.49 -20.07 12.13
CA ARG A 52 0.38 -20.15 10.67
C ARG A 52 1.00 -18.93 10.00
N ALA A 53 0.67 -17.74 10.48
CA ALA A 53 1.21 -16.48 9.98
C ALA A 53 2.73 -16.41 10.20
N SER A 54 3.22 -16.80 11.38
CA SER A 54 4.65 -16.85 11.69
C SER A 54 5.40 -17.80 10.76
N VAL A 55 4.89 -19.01 10.53
CA VAL A 55 5.50 -19.97 9.60
C VAL A 55 5.39 -19.50 8.15
N ALA A 56 4.31 -18.81 7.77
CA ALA A 56 4.18 -18.22 6.45
C ALA A 56 5.17 -17.07 6.23
N LEU A 57 5.42 -16.24 7.25
CA LEU A 57 6.38 -15.14 7.20
C LEU A 57 7.83 -15.65 7.19
N LEU A 58 8.15 -16.66 7.99
CA LEU A 58 9.48 -17.29 8.05
C LEU A 58 9.83 -18.10 6.79
N ARG A 59 8.83 -18.48 6.00
CA ARG A 59 9.04 -19.15 4.72
C ARG A 59 9.52 -18.12 3.70
N ASN A 60 10.85 -17.96 3.59
CA ASN A 60 11.48 -17.20 2.52
C ASN A 60 11.41 -17.99 1.20
N PRO A 61 10.50 -17.64 0.26
CA PRO A 61 10.32 -18.40 -0.97
C PRO A 61 11.58 -18.39 -1.86
N ALA A 62 12.44 -17.36 -1.72
CA ALA A 62 13.70 -17.24 -2.43
C ALA A 62 14.77 -18.24 -1.94
N ALA A 63 14.81 -18.52 -0.63
CA ALA A 63 15.74 -19.51 -0.06
C ALA A 63 15.32 -20.94 -0.42
N GLU A 64 14.01 -21.22 -0.43
CA GLU A 64 13.46 -22.50 -0.91
C GLU A 64 13.74 -22.74 -2.41
N ARG A 65 13.71 -21.69 -3.25
CA ARG A 65 14.04 -21.79 -4.68
C ARG A 65 15.53 -22.02 -4.91
N ARG A 66 16.40 -21.29 -4.20
CA ARG A 66 17.86 -21.52 -4.26
C ARG A 66 18.25 -22.91 -3.78
N ALA A 67 17.62 -23.40 -2.71
CA ALA A 67 17.84 -24.77 -2.25
C ALA A 67 17.37 -25.83 -3.26
N LYS A 68 16.33 -25.53 -4.05
CA LYS A 68 15.89 -26.40 -5.16
C LYS A 68 16.84 -26.34 -6.34
N GLU A 69 17.30 -25.16 -6.74
CA GLU A 69 18.29 -25.01 -7.81
C GLU A 69 19.64 -25.68 -7.45
N LEU A 70 20.06 -25.60 -6.19
CA LEU A 70 21.26 -26.28 -5.68
C LEU A 70 21.09 -27.80 -5.53
N ALA A 71 19.87 -28.29 -5.32
CA ALA A 71 19.57 -29.73 -5.22
C ALA A 71 19.21 -30.37 -6.58
N GLU A 72 18.70 -29.58 -7.53
CA GLU A 72 18.46 -29.96 -8.93
C GLU A 72 19.71 -29.79 -9.79
N ALA A 73 20.75 -29.10 -9.29
CA ALA A 73 22.07 -29.12 -9.90
C ALA A 73 22.59 -30.58 -9.91
N PRO A 74 22.77 -31.19 -11.10
CA PRO A 74 23.17 -32.59 -11.20
C PRO A 74 24.62 -32.69 -10.72
N THR A 75 24.83 -33.16 -9.49
CA THR A 75 26.13 -33.66 -9.08
C THR A 75 26.43 -34.87 -9.96
N VAL A 76 27.29 -34.64 -10.95
CA VAL A 76 27.82 -35.63 -11.90
C VAL A 76 28.30 -36.83 -11.09
N LYS A 77 27.56 -37.94 -11.18
CA LYS A 77 28.02 -39.22 -10.63
C LYS A 77 29.20 -39.71 -11.46
N THR A 78 30.35 -39.82 -10.82
CA THR A 78 31.57 -40.43 -11.38
C THR A 78 31.28 -41.85 -11.85
N GLU A 79 31.86 -42.24 -12.99
CA GLU A 79 31.63 -43.50 -13.72
C GLU A 79 31.75 -44.77 -12.86
N GLU A 80 32.40 -44.72 -11.70
CA GLU A 80 32.51 -45.83 -10.75
C GLU A 80 31.19 -46.20 -10.06
N GLN A 81 30.27 -45.25 -9.86
CA GLN A 81 28.96 -45.54 -9.25
C GLN A 81 28.03 -46.26 -10.23
N ILE A 82 28.17 -45.98 -11.53
CA ILE A 82 27.40 -46.62 -12.61
C ILE A 82 27.81 -48.09 -12.74
N LYS A 83 29.12 -48.38 -12.68
CA LYS A 83 29.64 -49.76 -12.73
C LYS A 83 29.27 -50.59 -11.50
N ARG A 84 29.15 -49.99 -10.31
CA ARG A 84 28.64 -50.68 -9.11
C ARG A 84 27.14 -50.98 -9.22
N ASP A 85 26.34 -50.08 -9.77
CA ASP A 85 24.90 -50.29 -9.96
C ASP A 85 24.57 -51.29 -11.09
N GLU A 86 25.42 -51.43 -12.11
CA GLU A 86 25.28 -52.49 -13.13
C GLU A 86 25.67 -53.87 -12.59
N ALA A 87 26.69 -53.95 -11.73
CA ALA A 87 27.13 -55.19 -11.10
C ALA A 87 26.12 -55.72 -10.06
N THR A 88 25.36 -54.84 -9.39
CA THR A 88 24.27 -55.24 -8.48
C THR A 88 23.03 -55.69 -9.25
N LYS A 89 22.69 -55.03 -10.37
CA LYS A 89 21.58 -55.42 -11.25
C LYS A 89 21.77 -56.77 -11.94
N ALA A 90 23.01 -57.18 -12.22
CA ALA A 90 23.30 -58.51 -12.76
C ALA A 90 23.10 -59.64 -11.73
N LYS A 91 23.22 -59.34 -10.42
CA LYS A 91 23.05 -60.32 -9.33
C LYS A 91 21.61 -60.46 -8.83
N GLU A 92 20.70 -59.57 -9.20
CA GLU A 92 19.29 -59.60 -8.75
C GLU A 92 18.31 -60.29 -9.71
N LYS A 93 18.76 -60.81 -10.86
CA LYS A 93 17.86 -61.50 -11.83
C LYS A 93 17.35 -62.88 -11.41
N HIS A 94 17.55 -63.31 -10.16
CA HIS A 94 16.99 -64.56 -9.61
C HIS A 94 16.40 -64.37 -8.20
N ARG A 95 15.46 -63.44 -8.03
CA ARG A 95 14.45 -63.52 -6.96
C ARG A 95 13.22 -62.70 -7.37
N SER A 96 12.06 -63.33 -7.27
CA SER A 96 10.75 -62.92 -7.79
C SER A 96 10.15 -61.65 -7.15
N GLU A 97 9.51 -60.87 -8.03
CA GLU A 97 8.20 -60.20 -7.89
C GLU A 97 7.91 -59.35 -6.63
N HIS A 98 8.03 -58.01 -6.78
CA HIS A 98 7.03 -56.97 -6.48
C HIS A 98 7.71 -55.57 -6.61
N PRO A 99 7.01 -54.52 -7.12
CA PRO A 99 7.69 -53.31 -7.62
C PRO A 99 8.22 -52.41 -6.50
N PRO A 100 9.41 -51.80 -6.64
CA PRO A 100 9.89 -50.79 -5.72
C PRO A 100 9.19 -49.46 -6.06
N SER A 101 8.37 -48.96 -5.13
CA SER A 101 7.93 -47.56 -5.20
C SER A 101 9.12 -46.66 -4.86
N GLY A 102 9.97 -46.41 -5.84
CA GLY A 102 10.92 -45.31 -5.83
C GLY A 102 10.15 -44.00 -5.87
N THR A 103 9.65 -43.53 -4.73
CA THR A 103 9.20 -42.15 -4.62
C THR A 103 10.42 -41.27 -4.41
N THR A 104 10.92 -40.75 -5.52
CA THR A 104 11.58 -39.44 -5.58
C THR A 104 10.91 -38.49 -4.59
N ALA A 105 11.69 -37.98 -3.63
CA ALA A 105 11.23 -37.07 -2.58
C ALA A 105 10.78 -35.73 -3.19
N LYS A 106 9.56 -35.70 -3.75
CA LYS A 106 8.87 -34.46 -4.08
C LYS A 106 8.52 -33.80 -2.75
N LEU A 107 9.29 -32.80 -2.33
CA LEU A 107 8.97 -31.92 -1.21
C LEU A 107 7.52 -31.43 -1.40
N PRO A 108 6.56 -31.86 -0.55
CA PRO A 108 5.19 -31.45 -0.75
C PRO A 108 5.12 -29.97 -0.42
N PHE A 109 4.67 -29.15 -1.39
CA PHE A 109 4.20 -27.80 -1.12
C PHE A 109 2.95 -27.91 -0.24
N GLN A 110 3.14 -28.20 1.05
CA GLN A 110 2.05 -28.21 2.00
C GLN A 110 1.66 -26.76 2.24
N ASN A 111 0.42 -26.43 1.88
CA ASN A 111 -0.18 -25.15 2.23
C ASN A 111 -0.06 -24.98 3.75
N VAL A 112 0.70 -23.98 4.19
CA VAL A 112 0.96 -23.68 5.61
C VAL A 112 -0.35 -23.55 6.39
N TRP A 113 -1.38 -23.06 5.71
CA TRP A 113 -2.76 -22.90 6.18
C TRP A 113 -3.49 -24.21 6.52
N LYS A 114 -3.04 -25.37 6.03
CA LYS A 114 -3.58 -26.70 6.39
C LYS A 114 -2.87 -27.35 7.58
N ARG A 115 -1.73 -26.81 8.06
CA ARG A 115 -1.03 -27.37 9.21
C ARG A 115 -1.80 -27.11 10.52
N LYS A 116 -1.85 -28.14 11.38
CA LYS A 116 -2.38 -28.08 12.75
C LYS A 116 -1.21 -28.09 13.72
N PHE A 117 -1.06 -27.03 14.52
CA PHE A 117 -0.04 -26.92 15.56
C PHE A 117 -0.55 -27.52 16.88
N ARG A 118 0.37 -27.81 17.83
CA ARG A 118 -0.01 -28.34 19.15
C ARG A 118 -0.88 -27.30 19.89
N PRO A 119 -1.98 -27.71 20.53
CA PRO A 119 -2.85 -26.77 21.25
C PRO A 119 -2.17 -26.24 22.52
N LEU A 120 -2.51 -25.01 22.90
CA LEU A 120 -2.05 -24.42 24.17
C LEU A 120 -2.77 -25.00 25.37
N PRO A 121 -2.18 -24.93 26.58
CA PRO A 121 -2.92 -25.22 27.80
C PRO A 121 -4.08 -24.24 27.97
N GLU A 122 -5.20 -24.72 28.49
CA GLU A 122 -6.48 -24.01 28.50
C GLU A 122 -6.40 -22.62 29.13
N ALA A 123 -5.73 -22.50 30.28
CA ALA A 123 -5.58 -21.21 30.98
C ALA A 123 -4.89 -20.16 30.08
N LYS A 124 -3.81 -20.54 29.38
CA LYS A 124 -3.10 -19.63 28.47
C LYS A 124 -3.94 -19.27 27.24
N ALA A 125 -4.81 -20.17 26.77
CA ALA A 125 -5.71 -19.87 25.66
C ALA A 125 -6.76 -18.81 26.06
N VAL A 126 -7.27 -18.89 27.30
CA VAL A 126 -8.20 -17.89 27.84
C VAL A 126 -7.50 -16.53 28.01
N ASP A 127 -6.27 -16.54 28.54
CA ASP A 127 -5.48 -15.30 28.67
C ASP A 127 -5.25 -14.64 27.31
N LEU A 128 -4.80 -15.41 26.32
CA LEU A 128 -4.57 -14.90 24.96
C LEU A 128 -5.86 -14.34 24.33
N PHE A 129 -6.99 -15.02 24.54
CA PHE A 129 -8.29 -14.52 24.10
C PHE A 129 -8.65 -13.19 24.78
N ALA A 130 -8.44 -13.08 26.08
CA ALA A 130 -8.72 -11.85 26.84
C ALA A 130 -7.89 -10.67 26.34
N ASP A 131 -6.59 -10.89 26.09
CA ASP A 131 -5.69 -9.86 25.59
C ASP A 131 -6.11 -9.39 24.19
N VAL A 132 -6.38 -10.33 23.26
CA VAL A 132 -6.82 -9.98 21.89
C VAL A 132 -8.16 -9.26 21.89
N VAL A 133 -9.11 -9.63 22.74
CA VAL A 133 -10.40 -8.93 22.83
C VAL A 133 -10.22 -7.49 23.34
N GLY A 134 -9.34 -7.29 24.33
CA GLY A 134 -9.01 -5.95 24.82
C GLY A 134 -8.39 -5.08 23.74
N ASP A 135 -7.39 -5.60 23.03
CA ASP A 135 -6.72 -4.88 21.95
C ASP A 135 -7.66 -4.60 20.77
N ALA A 136 -8.47 -5.58 20.36
CA ALA A 136 -9.47 -5.41 19.30
C ALA A 136 -10.50 -4.34 19.63
N PHE A 137 -10.90 -4.24 20.90
CA PHE A 137 -11.82 -3.19 21.35
C PHE A 137 -11.20 -1.80 21.28
N ILE A 138 -9.94 -1.65 21.74
CA ILE A 138 -9.20 -0.37 21.63
C ILE A 138 -9.02 0.03 20.17
N LEU A 139 -8.57 -0.91 19.32
CA LEU A 139 -8.37 -0.67 17.88
C LEU A 139 -9.69 -0.37 17.18
N GLY A 140 -10.79 -1.00 17.59
CA GLY A 140 -12.13 -0.72 17.08
C GLY A 140 -12.60 0.70 17.41
N VAL A 141 -12.40 1.16 18.65
CA VAL A 141 -12.73 2.53 19.05
C VAL A 141 -11.84 3.55 18.34
N ALA A 142 -10.52 3.30 18.29
CA ALA A 142 -9.59 4.17 17.59
C ALA A 142 -9.89 4.26 16.09
N GLY A 143 -10.10 3.10 15.44
CA GLY A 143 -10.48 3.03 14.03
C GLY A 143 -11.83 3.68 13.75
N GLY A 144 -12.81 3.48 14.63
CA GLY A 144 -14.12 4.13 14.54
C GLY A 144 -14.03 5.65 14.64
N LEU A 145 -13.21 6.18 15.54
CA LEU A 145 -12.97 7.63 15.66
C LEU A 145 -12.26 8.19 14.42
N ILE A 146 -11.27 7.48 13.88
CA ILE A 146 -10.58 7.87 12.65
C ILE A 146 -11.57 7.89 11.46
N ILE A 147 -12.38 6.84 11.30
CA ILE A 147 -13.39 6.75 10.24
C ILE A 147 -14.44 7.85 10.41
N TYR A 148 -14.85 8.13 11.64
CA TYR A 148 -15.79 9.20 11.93
C TYR A 148 -15.22 10.58 11.58
N GLU A 149 -13.99 10.88 12.00
CA GLU A 149 -13.32 12.13 11.63
C GLU A 149 -13.11 12.23 10.12
N TYR A 150 -12.77 11.13 9.45
CA TYR A 150 -12.63 11.07 8.00
C TYR A 150 -13.96 11.34 7.28
N TRP A 151 -15.05 10.70 7.71
CA TRP A 151 -16.38 10.94 7.14
C TRP A 151 -16.86 12.38 7.38
N LYS A 152 -16.58 12.93 8.57
CA LYS A 152 -16.84 14.32 8.89
C LYS A 152 -15.97 15.29 8.10
N ALA A 153 -14.71 14.95 7.82
CA ALA A 153 -13.81 15.75 7.01
C ALA A 153 -14.27 15.83 5.56
N LEU A 154 -14.79 14.73 5.01
CA LEU A 154 -15.40 14.67 3.67
C LEU A 154 -16.61 15.60 3.52
N GLN A 155 -17.32 15.91 4.60
CA GLN A 155 -18.48 16.82 4.57
C GLN A 155 -18.10 18.30 4.59
N LYS A 156 -16.85 18.65 4.92
CA LYS A 156 -16.41 20.05 4.87
C LYS A 156 -15.94 20.37 3.45
N PRO A 157 -16.43 21.47 2.83
CA PRO A 157 -15.83 21.93 1.58
C PRO A 157 -14.36 22.25 1.85
N ASP A 158 -13.47 21.59 1.12
CA ASP A 158 -12.03 21.81 1.23
C ASP A 158 -11.77 23.30 1.06
N ALA A 159 -11.37 24.00 2.13
CA ALA A 159 -10.93 25.40 2.03
C ALA A 159 -9.80 25.54 1.00
N ASN A 160 -9.04 24.47 0.77
CA ASN A 160 -8.05 24.39 -0.30
C ASN A 160 -8.67 24.36 -1.69
N LYS A 161 -9.79 23.64 -1.90
CA LYS A 161 -10.51 23.67 -3.19
C LYS A 161 -11.04 25.06 -3.49
N GLN A 162 -11.65 25.72 -2.49
CA GLN A 162 -12.13 27.10 -2.65
C GLN A 162 -11.01 28.06 -3.02
N ARG A 163 -9.83 27.95 -2.38
CA ARG A 163 -8.66 28.74 -2.75
C ARG A 163 -8.14 28.44 -4.14
N ILE A 164 -8.15 27.16 -4.56
CA ILE A 164 -7.75 26.78 -5.92
C ILE A 164 -8.69 27.40 -6.93
N GLU A 165 -10.00 27.35 -6.68
CA GLU A 165 -11.03 27.92 -7.55
C GLU A 165 -10.92 29.45 -7.63
N GLU A 166 -10.68 30.13 -6.50
CA GLU A 166 -10.40 31.57 -6.47
C GLU A 166 -9.13 31.93 -7.25
N LEU A 167 -8.07 31.11 -7.15
CA LEU A 167 -6.85 31.30 -7.94
C LEU A 167 -7.12 31.13 -9.44
N THR A 168 -7.88 30.11 -9.82
CA THR A 168 -8.25 29.87 -11.22
C THR A 168 -9.03 31.05 -11.80
N GLU A 169 -9.99 31.60 -11.05
CA GLU A 169 -10.75 32.78 -11.46
C GLU A 169 -9.84 34.00 -11.67
N ARG A 170 -8.87 34.22 -10.77
CA ARG A 170 -7.86 35.28 -10.93
C ARG A 170 -6.97 35.07 -12.15
N PHE A 171 -6.58 33.84 -12.46
CA PHE A 171 -5.80 33.53 -13.66
C PHE A 171 -6.60 33.85 -14.92
N GLU A 172 -7.88 33.47 -14.99
CA GLU A 172 -8.75 33.80 -16.12
C GLU A 172 -8.94 35.32 -16.28
N GLU A 173 -9.05 36.06 -15.17
CA GLU A 173 -9.14 37.52 -15.21
C GLU A 173 -7.85 38.15 -15.75
N LEU A 174 -6.69 37.68 -15.30
CA LEU A 174 -5.40 38.14 -15.81
C LEU A 174 -5.24 37.84 -17.30
N GLU A 175 -5.60 36.65 -17.75
CA GLU A 175 -5.53 36.28 -19.17
C GLU A 175 -6.45 37.16 -20.04
N LYS A 176 -7.64 37.52 -19.53
CA LYS A 176 -8.54 38.48 -20.19
C LYS A 176 -7.92 39.87 -20.28
N ARG A 177 -7.27 40.35 -19.21
CA ARG A 177 -6.59 41.64 -19.21
C ARG A 177 -5.42 41.65 -20.20
N GLU A 178 -4.63 40.59 -20.26
CA GLU A 178 -3.55 40.45 -21.26
C GLU A 178 -4.09 40.51 -22.69
N LYS A 179 -5.18 39.78 -22.99
CA LYS A 179 -5.84 39.84 -24.31
C LYS A 179 -6.33 41.24 -24.65
N GLN A 180 -6.97 41.93 -23.70
CA GLN A 180 -7.44 43.30 -23.92
C GLN A 180 -6.29 44.28 -24.18
N LEU A 181 -5.18 44.13 -23.46
CA LEU A 181 -3.99 44.93 -23.67
C LEU A 181 -3.38 44.66 -25.05
N ALA A 182 -3.24 43.39 -25.45
CA ALA A 182 -2.75 43.02 -26.77
C ALA A 182 -3.63 43.62 -27.91
N GLU A 183 -4.95 43.55 -27.77
CA GLU A 183 -5.87 44.19 -28.72
C GLU A 183 -5.75 45.72 -28.75
N ALA A 184 -5.46 46.36 -27.61
CA ALA A 184 -5.24 47.79 -27.53
C ALA A 184 -3.92 48.20 -28.20
N GLU A 185 -2.85 47.43 -28.00
CA GLU A 185 -1.56 47.61 -28.67
C GLU A 185 -1.70 47.48 -30.19
N GLU A 186 -2.40 46.45 -30.67
CA GLU A 186 -2.68 46.30 -32.11
C GLU A 186 -3.44 47.51 -32.68
N LYS A 187 -4.45 48.02 -31.96
CA LYS A 187 -5.19 49.22 -32.39
C LYS A 187 -4.30 50.45 -32.45
N GLN A 188 -3.38 50.60 -31.50
CA GLN A 188 -2.42 51.70 -31.52
C GLN A 188 -1.45 51.59 -32.69
N GLN A 189 -0.90 50.40 -32.96
CA GLN A 189 -0.02 50.16 -34.11
C GLN A 189 -0.73 50.48 -35.43
N ARG A 190 -1.95 49.98 -35.64
CA ARG A 190 -2.73 50.27 -36.86
C ARG A 190 -3.01 51.77 -37.05
N ARG A 191 -3.30 52.49 -35.96
CA ARG A 191 -3.48 53.95 -36.01
C ARG A 191 -2.19 54.65 -36.40
N PHE A 192 -1.07 54.24 -35.81
CA PHE A 192 0.24 54.78 -36.12
C PHE A 192 0.60 54.55 -37.60
N GLU A 193 0.43 53.33 -38.11
CA GLU A 193 0.63 52.98 -39.51
C GLU A 193 -0.24 53.83 -40.45
N SER A 194 -1.53 54.00 -40.12
CA SER A 194 -2.44 54.83 -40.94
C SER A 194 -2.05 56.32 -40.97
N LEU A 195 -1.56 56.85 -39.84
CA LEU A 195 -1.06 58.22 -39.75
C LEU A 195 0.25 58.37 -40.54
N GLU A 196 1.13 57.37 -40.46
CA GLU A 196 2.37 57.34 -41.23
C GLU A 196 2.09 57.29 -42.73
N GLU A 197 1.14 56.47 -43.19
CA GLU A 197 0.73 56.39 -44.59
C GLU A 197 0.08 57.71 -45.08
N ALA A 198 -0.78 58.32 -44.27
CA ALA A 198 -1.37 59.62 -44.57
C ALA A 198 -0.29 60.72 -44.71
N LEU A 199 0.69 60.74 -43.79
CA LEU A 199 1.84 61.65 -43.85
C LEU A 199 2.71 61.39 -45.09
N ARG A 200 2.93 60.11 -45.47
CA ARG A 200 3.65 59.73 -46.69
C ARG A 200 2.94 60.16 -47.97
N SER A 201 1.60 60.14 -47.98
CA SER A 201 0.79 60.57 -49.13
C SER A 201 0.86 62.09 -49.37
N LEU A 202 1.10 62.89 -48.33
CA LEU A 202 1.30 64.33 -48.46
C LEU A 202 2.68 64.62 -49.06
N LYS A 203 2.68 65.18 -50.27
CA LYS A 203 3.88 65.58 -51.01
C LYS A 203 4.00 67.09 -51.03
N ASP A 204 5.21 67.60 -50.83
CA ASP A 204 5.43 69.04 -50.78
C ASP A 204 5.09 69.71 -52.13
N PRO A 205 4.24 70.76 -52.17
CA PRO A 205 3.75 71.33 -53.43
C PRO A 205 4.83 72.03 -54.25
N LYS A 206 5.94 72.43 -53.64
CA LYS A 206 7.06 73.11 -54.32
C LYS A 206 8.16 72.16 -54.80
N THR A 207 8.44 71.09 -54.07
CA THR A 207 9.58 70.19 -54.34
C THR A 207 9.15 68.79 -54.80
N ARG A 208 7.85 68.44 -54.74
CA ARG A 208 7.26 67.13 -55.11
C ARG A 208 7.97 65.93 -54.47
N LYS A 209 8.64 66.11 -53.32
CA LYS A 209 9.29 65.06 -52.54
C LYS A 209 8.44 64.72 -51.29
N PRO A 210 8.49 63.49 -50.77
CA PRO A 210 7.84 63.13 -49.51
C PRO A 210 8.45 63.95 -48.37
N LEU A 211 7.62 64.38 -47.41
CA LEU A 211 8.01 65.24 -46.28
C LEU A 211 8.87 64.51 -45.23
N ILE A 212 8.82 63.18 -45.16
CA ILE A 212 9.51 62.37 -44.16
C ILE A 212 10.42 61.34 -44.87
N PRO A 213 11.73 61.27 -44.53
CA PRO A 213 12.64 60.23 -45.05
C PRO A 213 12.37 58.85 -44.41
N SER A 214 12.66 57.78 -45.16
CA SER A 214 12.54 56.40 -44.69
C SER A 214 13.44 56.14 -43.48
N LEU A 215 12.85 55.64 -42.38
CA LEU A 215 13.61 55.01 -41.29
C LEU A 215 14.08 53.58 -41.64
N GLN A 216 13.80 53.11 -42.86
CA GLN A 216 14.19 51.77 -43.35
C GLN A 216 15.64 51.67 -43.85
N ASP A 217 16.43 52.76 -43.83
CA ASP A 217 17.83 52.77 -44.26
C ASP A 217 18.85 52.81 -43.10
N ALA A 218 18.49 52.34 -41.90
CA ALA A 218 19.42 52.17 -40.77
C ALA A 218 19.28 50.78 -40.11
#